data_AF-J6HY82-F1
#
_entry.id   AF-J6HY82-F1
#
_cell.length_a   1.000
_cell.length_b   1.000
_cell.length_c   1.000
_cell.angle_alpha   90.00
_cell.angle_beta   90.00
_cell.angle_gamma   90.00
#
_symmetry.space_group_name_H-M   'P 1'
#
loop_
_entity.id
_entity.type
_entity.pdbx_description
1 polymer ?
#
loop_
_entity_poly.entity_id
_entity_poly.type
_entity_poly.pdbx_seq_one_letter_code
_entity_poly.pdbx_strand_id
1 'polypeptide(L)'
;MRNQTRNIFKVCMAALLFTAAFLFAQGGTAFATPYNGDIGETRFTSLDPWDNQSTFILKRYTKPNGGSSGGTVLVTPEPEQGTYEIVDPTQEAGRWNRSFDYDEKTGVLTLYDDGGPIERWTILSWKGWEPGDVRVEQLIPENSAYDAIYEWQEDRSAHVAYIPGIGERTLPEYILNVIRMFNSMKDLLDEGETYALGGDANGEFITFVVRKTKKQASAPQASPAVPARYMLIDANDSSEWVAFSYDTATGIFTMYADSENGADEPYSYRRFLSDGRLETKQLNGTVSGIFTPNGSGEYWAGSTRIYRYVTDGMRLFLQKVR
;
A
#
# COMPACT_ATOMS: atom_id res chain seq x y z
N MET A 1 -59.51 21.27 -43.58
CA MET A 1 -59.07 21.12 -42.18
C MET A 1 -57.72 20.42 -42.14
N ARG A 2 -56.73 21.05 -41.46
CA ARG A 2 -55.35 20.61 -41.11
C ARG A 2 -54.34 20.45 -42.27
N ASN A 3 -53.54 21.48 -42.60
CA ASN A 3 -52.23 21.89 -42.02
C ASN A 3 -51.22 20.72 -41.94
N GLN A 4 -50.25 20.60 -42.86
CA GLN A 4 -48.94 21.27 -42.84
C GLN A 4 -48.35 21.41 -41.43
N THR A 5 -47.36 20.58 -41.06
CA THR A 5 -46.17 20.92 -40.25
C THR A 5 -45.19 19.72 -40.22
N ARG A 6 -43.90 20.01 -40.43
CA ARG A 6 -42.69 19.20 -40.15
C ARG A 6 -42.28 18.08 -41.12
N ASN A 7 -41.60 18.52 -42.18
CA ASN A 7 -40.31 17.93 -42.55
C ASN A 7 -39.35 17.89 -41.35
N ILE A 8 -38.37 16.98 -41.42
CA ILE A 8 -37.30 16.70 -40.44
C ILE A 8 -37.74 15.79 -39.29
N PHE A 9 -37.84 14.48 -39.53
CA PHE A 9 -37.57 13.43 -38.54
C PHE A 9 -37.41 12.05 -39.20
N LYS A 10 -36.60 11.97 -40.27
CA LYS A 10 -36.18 10.70 -40.88
C LYS A 10 -34.66 10.63 -41.05
N VAL A 11 -33.95 11.04 -40.00
CA VAL A 11 -32.53 10.71 -39.78
C VAL A 11 -32.41 10.33 -38.30
N CYS A 12 -32.81 9.12 -37.91
CA CYS A 12 -32.65 8.68 -36.51
C CYS A 12 -32.73 7.15 -36.28
N MET A 13 -32.43 6.30 -37.26
CA MET A 13 -32.41 4.85 -37.02
C MET A 13 -31.37 4.11 -37.86
N ALA A 14 -30.13 4.60 -37.88
CA ALA A 14 -29.01 3.86 -38.47
C ALA A 14 -27.64 4.21 -37.87
N ALA A 15 -27.58 4.77 -36.67
CA ALA A 15 -26.32 5.13 -36.02
C ALA A 15 -26.37 4.81 -34.52
N LEU A 16 -26.43 3.52 -34.15
CA LEU A 16 -26.18 3.04 -32.78
C LEU A 16 -25.87 1.53 -32.72
N LEU A 17 -25.20 1.00 -33.75
CA LEU A 17 -24.64 -0.36 -33.74
C LEU A 17 -23.19 -0.36 -34.24
N PHE A 18 -22.39 0.59 -33.75
CA PHE A 18 -20.94 0.51 -33.89
C PHE A 18 -20.31 0.20 -32.53
N THR A 19 -19.92 -1.08 -32.42
CA THR A 19 -18.77 -1.59 -31.65
C THR A 19 -18.77 -1.36 -30.13
N ALA A 20 -19.51 -2.21 -29.40
CA ALA A 20 -19.29 -2.48 -27.97
C ALA A 20 -18.59 -3.83 -27.76
N ALA A 21 -17.50 -4.07 -28.50
CA ALA A 21 -16.73 -5.31 -28.42
C ALA A 21 -15.23 -5.03 -28.59
N PHE A 22 -14.63 -4.23 -27.70
CA PHE A 22 -13.17 -4.06 -27.68
C PHE A 22 -12.48 -4.84 -26.57
N LEU A 23 -13.16 -5.23 -25.49
CA LEU A 23 -12.56 -6.03 -24.42
C LEU A 23 -12.03 -7.41 -24.88
N PHE A 24 -12.45 -7.94 -26.04
CA PHE A 24 -12.05 -9.27 -26.53
C PHE A 24 -11.57 -9.29 -27.99
N ALA A 25 -11.32 -8.13 -28.62
CA ALA A 25 -10.82 -8.11 -30.00
C ALA A 25 -9.35 -8.58 -30.15
N GLN A 26 -8.64 -8.81 -29.04
CA GLN A 26 -7.33 -9.45 -29.06
C GLN A 26 -7.49 -10.94 -28.73
N GLY A 27 -7.50 -11.76 -29.78
CA GLY A 27 -7.40 -13.21 -29.66
C GLY A 27 -6.05 -13.61 -29.04
N GLY A 28 -6.11 -14.38 -27.97
CA GLY A 28 -4.95 -14.91 -27.25
C GLY A 28 -5.15 -14.80 -25.74
N THR A 29 -5.79 -15.81 -25.14
CA THR A 29 -5.96 -15.93 -23.69
C THR A 29 -4.61 -16.15 -22.99
N ALA A 30 -3.96 -15.05 -22.66
CA ALA A 30 -3.00 -14.97 -21.56
C ALA A 30 -3.40 -13.72 -20.75
N PHE A 31 -4.27 -13.89 -19.74
CA PHE A 31 -4.45 -12.84 -18.75
C PHE A 31 -3.11 -12.68 -18.03
N ALA A 32 -2.53 -11.48 -18.10
CA ALA A 32 -1.33 -11.15 -17.36
C ALA A 32 -1.61 -11.22 -15.85
N THR A 33 -0.56 -11.40 -15.05
CA THR A 33 -0.69 -11.49 -13.59
C THR A 33 -1.27 -10.19 -13.03
N PRO A 34 -2.32 -10.23 -12.18
CA PRO A 34 -2.89 -9.03 -11.57
C PRO A 34 -1.84 -8.24 -10.76
N TYR A 35 -2.03 -6.93 -10.66
CA TYR A 35 -1.24 -6.07 -9.78
C TYR A 35 -1.35 -6.57 -8.33
N ASN A 36 -0.20 -6.91 -7.76
CA ASN A 36 -0.08 -7.51 -6.43
C ASN A 36 0.66 -6.61 -5.41
N GLY A 37 0.98 -5.36 -5.77
CA GLY A 37 1.63 -4.44 -4.84
C GLY A 37 0.67 -3.94 -3.76
N ASP A 38 1.20 -3.63 -2.58
CA ASP A 38 0.38 -2.98 -1.56
C ASP A 38 0.14 -1.50 -1.89
N ILE A 39 -0.99 -0.96 -1.42
CA ILE A 39 -1.40 0.43 -1.60
C ILE A 39 -1.63 1.17 -0.26
N GLY A 40 -1.36 0.48 0.86
CA GLY A 40 -1.74 0.89 2.20
C GLY A 40 -3.25 0.96 2.42
N GLU A 41 -3.65 1.37 3.62
CA GLU A 41 -5.03 1.80 3.87
C GLU A 41 -5.22 3.21 3.32
N THR A 42 -6.27 3.42 2.54
CA THR A 42 -6.63 4.77 2.06
C THR A 42 -8.07 5.08 2.39
N ARG A 43 -8.29 6.14 3.16
CA ARG A 43 -9.63 6.66 3.48
C ARG A 43 -10.00 7.76 2.51
N PHE A 44 -11.21 7.72 1.97
CA PHE A 44 -11.72 8.74 1.07
C PHE A 44 -13.21 8.97 1.29
N THR A 45 -13.66 10.21 1.07
CA THR A 45 -15.07 10.58 1.18
C THR A 45 -15.73 10.43 -0.17
N SER A 46 -16.88 9.75 -0.23
CA SER A 46 -17.68 9.56 -1.44
C SER A 46 -19.16 9.42 -1.08
N LEU A 47 -20.02 9.30 -2.10
CA LEU A 47 -21.43 8.97 -1.93
C LEU A 47 -21.64 7.45 -1.83
N ASP A 48 -22.44 7.05 -0.85
CA ASP A 48 -23.00 5.71 -0.70
C ASP A 48 -24.08 5.44 -1.78
N PRO A 49 -24.62 4.21 -1.88
CA PRO A 49 -25.69 3.93 -2.85
C PRO A 49 -27.00 4.70 -2.67
N TRP A 50 -27.20 5.36 -1.53
CA TRP A 50 -28.35 6.18 -1.13
C TRP A 50 -28.07 7.69 -1.30
N ASP A 51 -26.95 8.03 -1.94
CA ASP A 51 -26.50 9.40 -2.21
C ASP A 51 -26.15 10.21 -0.96
N ASN A 52 -25.88 9.55 0.18
CA ASN A 52 -25.33 10.20 1.36
C ASN A 52 -23.80 10.21 1.32
N GLN A 53 -23.21 11.24 1.89
CA GLN A 53 -21.77 11.30 2.06
C GLN A 53 -21.31 10.33 3.16
N SER A 54 -20.41 9.42 2.81
CA SER A 54 -19.78 8.46 3.74
C SER A 54 -18.26 8.42 3.54
N THR A 55 -17.57 7.78 4.49
CA THR A 55 -16.13 7.53 4.41
C THR A 55 -15.91 6.08 4.00
N PHE A 56 -15.16 5.88 2.93
CA PHE A 56 -14.80 4.57 2.41
C PHE A 56 -13.32 4.30 2.63
N ILE A 57 -13.01 3.03 2.81
CA ILE A 57 -11.66 2.52 2.96
C ILE A 57 -11.32 1.71 1.73
N LEU A 58 -10.25 2.07 1.03
CA LEU A 58 -9.61 1.30 -0.03
C LEU A 58 -8.37 0.60 0.56
N LYS A 59 -8.35 -0.73 0.53
CA LYS A 59 -7.22 -1.53 1.05
C LYS A 59 -7.17 -2.92 0.40
N ARG A 60 -6.05 -3.63 0.52
CA ARG A 60 -5.90 -5.02 0.05
C ARG A 60 -6.39 -6.03 1.10
N TYR A 61 -7.09 -7.07 0.68
CA TYR A 61 -7.68 -8.11 1.53
C TYR A 61 -7.48 -9.50 0.93
N THR A 62 -7.42 -10.51 1.81
CA THR A 62 -7.51 -11.94 1.50
C THR A 62 -8.85 -12.43 2.00
N LYS A 63 -9.45 -13.38 1.26
CA LYS A 63 -10.85 -13.85 1.41
C LYS A 63 -11.35 -13.92 2.87
N PRO A 64 -12.60 -13.49 3.16
CA PRO A 64 -13.33 -14.02 4.30
C PRO A 64 -13.65 -15.50 4.06
N ASN A 65 -13.30 -16.38 5.00
CA ASN A 65 -13.63 -17.80 4.87
C ASN A 65 -15.15 -17.98 4.78
N GLY A 66 -15.57 -18.78 3.78
CA GLY A 66 -16.97 -19.06 3.51
C GLY A 66 -17.66 -19.70 4.71
N GLY A 67 -18.57 -18.95 5.30
CA GLY A 67 -19.44 -19.32 6.41
C GLY A 67 -20.15 -18.07 6.88
N SER A 68 -21.38 -18.18 7.40
CA SER A 68 -22.23 -17.06 7.86
C SER A 68 -21.66 -16.23 9.04
N SER A 69 -20.34 -16.25 9.25
CA SER A 69 -19.60 -15.46 10.24
C SER A 69 -18.19 -15.08 9.73
N GLY A 70 -17.98 -15.01 8.42
CA GLY A 70 -16.67 -14.83 7.79
C GLY A 70 -16.06 -13.44 8.03
N GLY A 71 -15.24 -13.31 9.06
CA GLY A 71 -14.43 -12.12 9.29
C GLY A 71 -13.48 -11.87 8.12
N THR A 72 -13.40 -10.61 7.69
CA THR A 72 -12.44 -10.12 6.70
C THR A 72 -11.03 -10.20 7.28
N VAL A 73 -10.13 -10.96 6.64
CA VAL A 73 -8.71 -10.96 7.00
C VAL A 73 -8.03 -9.85 6.22
N LEU A 74 -7.63 -8.81 6.94
CA LEU A 74 -6.81 -7.72 6.42
C LEU A 74 -5.52 -8.31 5.83
N VAL A 75 -5.21 -7.98 4.57
CA VAL A 75 -3.83 -8.15 4.10
C VAL A 75 -3.09 -6.95 4.66
N THR A 76 -2.44 -7.16 5.79
CA THR A 76 -1.43 -6.22 6.27
C THR A 76 -0.35 -6.17 5.20
N PRO A 77 0.08 -4.98 4.75
CA PRO A 77 1.28 -4.86 3.94
C PRO A 77 2.39 -5.70 4.55
N GLU A 78 3.23 -6.30 3.72
CA GLU A 78 4.54 -6.69 4.22
C GLU A 78 5.19 -5.38 4.66
N PRO A 79 5.51 -5.22 5.97
CA PRO A 79 6.07 -3.98 6.49
C PRO A 79 7.28 -3.60 5.64
N GLU A 80 7.41 -2.32 5.28
CA GLU A 80 8.62 -1.87 4.58
C GLU A 80 9.85 -2.28 5.38
N GLN A 81 10.84 -2.86 4.71
CA GLN A 81 12.11 -3.22 5.31
C GLN A 81 13.24 -2.47 4.62
N GLY A 82 14.24 -2.11 5.39
CA GLY A 82 15.46 -1.50 4.88
C GLY A 82 16.30 -2.46 4.05
N THR A 83 17.27 -1.91 3.30
CA THR A 83 18.20 -2.64 2.42
C THR A 83 19.09 -3.63 3.19
N TYR A 84 19.39 -3.34 4.45
CA TYR A 84 20.24 -4.15 5.33
C TYR A 84 19.51 -4.50 6.62
N GLU A 85 19.93 -5.57 7.29
CA GLU A 85 19.33 -6.05 8.54
C GLU A 85 20.41 -6.31 9.60
N ILE A 86 20.08 -5.95 10.83
CA ILE A 86 20.76 -6.29 12.08
C ILE A 86 20.07 -7.53 12.63
N VAL A 87 20.81 -8.61 12.84
CA VAL A 87 20.27 -9.89 13.29
C VAL A 87 21.07 -10.37 14.49
N ASP A 88 20.40 -10.54 15.62
CA ASP A 88 20.95 -11.25 16.76
C ASP A 88 20.81 -12.77 16.51
N PRO A 89 21.92 -13.52 16.34
CA PRO A 89 21.88 -14.95 16.07
C PRO A 89 21.57 -15.79 17.32
N THR A 90 21.56 -15.20 18.52
CA THR A 90 21.45 -15.91 19.80
C THR A 90 20.05 -15.86 20.43
N GLN A 91 19.21 -14.90 20.01
CA GLN A 91 17.88 -14.69 20.57
C GLN A 91 16.79 -15.23 19.63
N GLU A 92 16.04 -16.25 20.08
CA GLU A 92 14.87 -16.79 19.36
C GLU A 92 13.74 -15.75 19.18
N ALA A 93 13.77 -14.63 19.92
CA ALA A 93 12.71 -13.63 19.94
C ALA A 93 12.99 -12.36 19.11
N GLY A 94 14.15 -12.25 18.42
CA GLY A 94 14.41 -11.13 17.49
C GLY A 94 14.29 -9.73 18.08
N ARG A 95 14.37 -9.57 19.41
CA ARG A 95 14.08 -8.33 20.15
C ARG A 95 14.87 -7.12 19.62
N TRP A 96 16.11 -7.35 19.25
CA TRP A 96 17.08 -6.36 18.76
C TRP A 96 17.22 -6.36 17.24
N ASN A 97 16.50 -7.24 16.55
CA ASN A 97 16.54 -7.28 15.09
C ASN A 97 15.87 -6.03 14.55
N ARG A 98 16.54 -5.39 13.60
CA ARG A 98 16.03 -4.23 12.88
C ARG A 98 16.46 -4.35 11.44
N SER A 99 15.66 -3.87 10.50
CA SER A 99 16.19 -3.54 9.18
C SER A 99 16.44 -2.04 9.08
N PHE A 100 17.29 -1.64 8.15
CA PHE A 100 17.68 -0.24 8.01
C PHE A 100 18.11 0.12 6.60
N ASP A 101 17.91 1.39 6.29
CA ASP A 101 18.52 2.07 5.15
C ASP A 101 19.46 3.15 5.68
N TYR A 102 20.64 3.28 5.08
CA TYR A 102 21.60 4.31 5.44
C TYR A 102 22.11 5.02 4.18
N ASP A 103 21.92 6.34 4.15
CA ASP A 103 22.48 7.21 3.12
C ASP A 103 23.74 7.91 3.67
N GLU A 104 24.89 7.40 3.24
CA GLU A 104 26.21 7.90 3.62
C GLU A 104 26.42 9.39 3.26
N LYS A 105 25.76 9.88 2.20
CA LYS A 105 25.95 11.26 1.74
C LYS A 105 25.24 12.26 2.62
N THR A 106 24.05 11.89 3.10
CA THR A 106 23.22 12.76 3.93
C THR A 106 23.35 12.44 5.42
N GLY A 107 23.98 11.31 5.77
CA GLY A 107 24.11 10.86 7.15
C GLY A 107 22.77 10.45 7.75
N VAL A 108 21.82 9.99 6.93
CA VAL A 108 20.47 9.64 7.36
C VAL A 108 20.33 8.12 7.44
N LEU A 109 20.00 7.62 8.62
CA LEU A 109 19.59 6.25 8.89
C LEU A 109 18.08 6.22 9.06
N THR A 110 17.40 5.28 8.38
CA THR A 110 16.01 4.93 8.69
C THR A 110 15.98 3.53 9.25
N LEU A 111 15.37 3.35 10.42
CA LEU A 111 15.21 2.08 11.11
C LEU A 111 13.81 1.54 10.90
N TYR A 112 13.71 0.22 10.78
CA TYR A 112 12.45 -0.49 10.57
C TYR A 112 12.34 -1.67 11.54
N ASP A 113 11.11 -1.96 11.96
CA ASP A 113 10.73 -3.18 12.67
C ASP A 113 9.70 -3.98 11.84
N ASP A 114 9.05 -4.97 12.47
CA ASP A 114 8.00 -5.79 11.85
C ASP A 114 6.73 -4.99 11.47
N GLY A 115 6.62 -3.73 11.89
CA GLY A 115 5.55 -2.79 11.56
C GLY A 115 5.91 -1.79 10.46
N GLY A 116 7.18 -1.74 10.03
CA GLY A 116 7.68 -0.80 9.03
C GLY A 116 8.64 0.24 9.64
N PRO A 117 8.74 1.45 9.06
CA PRO A 117 9.70 2.46 9.52
C PRO A 117 9.30 3.00 10.90
N ILE A 118 10.25 2.98 11.84
CA ILE A 118 10.02 3.39 13.24
C ILE A 118 10.72 4.69 13.60
N GLU A 119 11.94 4.89 13.10
CA GLU A 119 12.77 6.03 13.48
C GLU A 119 13.63 6.49 12.30
N ARG A 120 13.88 7.80 12.24
CA ARG A 120 14.88 8.40 11.36
C ARG A 120 15.93 9.11 12.18
N TRP A 121 17.19 8.72 11.99
CA TRP A 121 18.33 9.33 12.66
C TRP A 121 19.11 10.15 11.63
N THR A 122 19.36 11.42 11.93
CA THR A 122 20.19 12.31 11.12
C THR A 122 21.45 12.66 11.89
N ILE A 123 22.61 12.21 11.40
CA ILE A 123 23.91 12.56 11.95
C ILE A 123 24.21 14.02 11.59
N LEU A 124 24.18 14.92 12.57
CA LEU A 124 24.31 16.37 12.33
C LEU A 124 25.76 16.80 12.13
N SER A 125 26.72 16.04 12.67
CA SER A 125 28.14 16.28 12.51
C SER A 125 28.94 15.01 12.74
N TRP A 126 30.20 14.99 12.31
CA TRP A 126 31.14 13.90 12.59
C TRP A 126 32.33 14.44 13.38
N LYS A 127 32.71 13.71 14.43
CA LYS A 127 33.87 13.97 15.29
C LYS A 127 34.96 12.93 15.00
N GLY A 128 35.57 13.02 13.81
CA GLY A 128 36.49 11.99 13.33
C GLY A 128 35.72 10.77 12.83
N TRP A 129 35.90 9.61 13.47
CA TRP A 129 35.15 8.38 13.16
C TRP A 129 33.89 8.21 14.01
N GLU A 130 33.65 9.14 14.95
CA GLU A 130 32.51 9.13 15.85
C GLU A 130 31.39 10.03 15.32
N PRO A 131 30.13 9.56 15.30
CA PRO A 131 28.99 10.45 15.12
C PRO A 131 28.98 11.55 16.18
N GLY A 132 28.87 12.81 15.75
CA GLY A 132 28.58 13.94 16.64
C GLY A 132 27.12 13.90 17.09
N ASP A 133 26.48 15.06 17.20
CA ASP A 133 25.08 15.09 17.65
C ASP A 133 24.15 14.41 16.63
N VAL A 134 23.15 13.70 17.14
CA VAL A 134 22.20 12.92 16.33
C VAL A 134 20.80 13.43 16.57
N ARG A 135 20.10 13.85 15.51
CA ARG A 135 18.66 14.12 15.58
C ARG A 135 17.91 12.82 15.35
N VAL A 136 17.01 12.47 16.25
CA VAL A 136 16.11 11.32 16.11
C VAL A 136 14.68 11.82 15.96
N GLU A 137 14.04 11.40 14.88
CA GLU A 137 12.62 11.63 14.58
C GLU A 137 11.88 10.28 14.65
N GLN A 138 10.79 10.22 15.41
CA GLN A 138 9.93 9.06 15.52
C GLN A 138 8.94 9.07 14.37
N LEU A 139 8.95 8.01 13.56
CA LEU A 139 8.10 7.90 12.37
C LEU A 139 6.70 7.34 12.71
N ILE A 140 6.53 6.84 13.93
CA ILE A 140 5.25 6.49 14.53
C ILE A 140 4.70 7.72 15.29
N PRO A 141 3.56 8.32 14.88
CA PRO A 141 3.04 9.55 15.47
C PRO A 141 2.85 9.50 16.99
N GLU A 142 2.44 8.34 17.51
CA GLU A 142 2.24 8.08 18.94
C GLU A 142 3.52 8.25 19.77
N ASN A 143 4.68 8.09 19.13
CA ASN A 143 5.99 8.21 19.77
C ASN A 143 6.66 9.57 19.56
N SER A 144 6.03 10.52 18.86
CA SER A 144 6.62 11.86 18.58
C SER A 144 7.10 12.63 19.81
N ALA A 145 6.62 12.30 21.01
CA ALA A 145 7.13 12.85 22.26
C ALA A 145 8.62 12.52 22.54
N TYR A 146 9.18 11.51 21.85
CA TYR A 146 10.58 11.11 21.95
C TYR A 146 11.49 11.77 20.89
N ASP A 147 10.94 12.64 20.04
CA ASP A 147 11.74 13.42 19.09
C ASP A 147 12.72 14.31 19.83
N ALA A 148 14.02 14.14 19.55
CA ALA A 148 15.06 14.86 20.26
C ALA A 148 16.36 14.93 19.47
N ILE A 149 17.24 15.84 19.92
CA ILE A 149 18.64 15.84 19.56
C ILE A 149 19.40 15.18 20.72
N TYR A 150 20.10 14.09 20.40
CA TYR A 150 20.97 13.39 21.30
C TYR A 150 22.39 13.90 21.11
N GLU A 151 22.90 14.57 22.13
CA GLU A 151 24.21 15.22 22.10
C GLU A 151 25.31 14.22 22.45
N TRP A 152 26.44 14.28 21.76
CA TRP A 152 27.59 13.46 22.09
C TRP A 152 28.25 13.95 23.39
N GLN A 153 28.21 13.12 24.43
CA GLN A 153 28.88 13.36 25.71
C GLN A 153 30.19 12.56 25.79
N GLU A 154 31.33 13.24 25.67
CA GLU A 154 32.66 12.62 25.64
C GLU A 154 33.00 11.87 26.93
N ASP A 155 32.60 12.39 28.09
CA ASP A 155 32.84 11.80 29.41
C ASP A 155 32.10 10.46 29.61
N ARG A 156 30.92 10.33 28.98
CA ARG A 156 30.10 9.10 29.01
C ARG A 156 30.32 8.21 27.79
N SER A 157 30.98 8.73 26.74
CA SER A 157 31.08 8.09 25.44
C SER A 157 29.72 7.64 24.90
N ALA A 158 28.71 8.52 25.02
CA ALA A 158 27.32 8.21 24.69
C ALA A 158 26.56 9.42 24.13
N HIS A 159 25.56 9.14 23.29
CA HIS A 159 24.62 10.15 22.77
C HIS A 159 23.41 10.24 23.68
N VAL A 160 23.24 11.39 24.34
CA VAL A 160 22.26 11.57 25.42
C VAL A 160 21.36 12.75 25.12
N ALA A 161 20.06 12.59 25.34
CA ALA A 161 19.07 13.65 25.28
C ALA A 161 18.31 13.75 26.62
N TYR A 162 17.96 14.96 27.03
CA TYR A 162 16.99 15.18 28.11
C TYR A 162 15.66 15.63 27.51
N ILE A 163 14.66 14.76 27.56
CA ILE A 163 13.37 14.99 26.92
C ILE A 163 12.37 15.49 27.98
N PRO A 164 11.80 16.71 27.85
CA PRO A 164 10.85 17.25 28.81
C PRO A 164 9.67 16.30 29.09
N GLY A 165 9.42 16.00 30.36
CA GLY A 165 8.34 15.10 30.79
C GLY A 165 8.63 13.60 30.67
N ILE A 166 9.76 13.21 30.05
CA ILE A 166 10.19 11.81 29.92
C ILE A 166 11.48 11.55 30.71
N GLY A 167 12.43 12.48 30.66
CA GLY A 167 13.73 12.38 31.32
C GLY A 167 14.89 12.09 30.38
N GLU A 168 16.01 11.65 30.96
CA GLU A 168 17.23 11.33 30.21
C GLU A 168 17.04 10.06 29.37
N ARG A 169 17.50 10.10 28.13
CA ARG A 169 17.53 8.98 27.18
C ARG A 169 18.89 8.90 26.53
N THR A 170 19.34 7.68 26.26
CA THR A 170 20.61 7.41 25.59
C THR A 170 20.34 6.59 24.33
N LEU A 171 21.02 6.91 23.23
CA LEU A 171 20.91 6.09 22.02
C LEU A 171 21.62 4.75 22.20
N PRO A 172 21.05 3.64 21.69
CA PRO A 172 21.68 2.34 21.77
C PRO A 172 22.95 2.27 20.93
N GLU A 173 24.05 1.81 21.54
CA GLU A 173 25.36 1.75 20.92
C GLU A 173 25.41 0.75 19.74
N TYR A 174 24.66 -0.35 19.81
CA TYR A 174 24.65 -1.33 18.72
C TYR A 174 24.22 -0.73 17.37
N ILE A 175 23.32 0.26 17.37
CA ILE A 175 22.91 1.00 16.16
C ILE A 175 24.00 1.99 15.74
N LEU A 176 24.59 2.70 16.69
CA LEU A 176 25.71 3.61 16.41
C LEU A 176 26.91 2.87 15.81
N ASN A 177 27.20 1.65 16.26
CA ASN A 177 28.26 0.80 15.71
C ASN A 177 27.99 0.38 14.27
N VAL A 178 26.73 0.15 13.89
CA VAL A 178 26.34 -0.07 12.50
C VAL A 178 26.69 1.16 11.65
N ILE A 179 26.34 2.36 12.11
CA ILE A 179 26.65 3.61 11.40
C ILE A 179 28.17 3.81 11.27
N ARG A 180 28.92 3.66 12.38
CA ARG A 180 30.39 3.81 12.43
C ARG A 180 31.09 2.88 11.43
N MET A 181 30.60 1.64 11.31
CA MET A 181 31.24 0.60 10.50
C MET A 181 30.69 0.49 9.08
N PHE A 182 29.62 1.22 8.73
CA PHE A 182 28.87 1.02 7.49
C PHE A 182 29.75 1.06 6.23
N ASN A 183 30.56 2.11 6.08
CA ASN A 183 31.43 2.26 4.91
C ASN A 183 32.45 1.12 4.78
N SER A 184 32.86 0.52 5.90
CA SER A 184 33.81 -0.60 5.92
C SER A 184 33.13 -1.94 5.58
N MET A 185 31.83 -2.06 5.81
CA MET A 185 31.09 -3.30 5.58
C MET A 185 30.25 -3.31 4.29
N LYS A 186 29.83 -2.15 3.79
CA LYS A 186 28.85 -2.01 2.71
C LYS A 186 29.12 -2.91 1.50
N ASP A 187 30.34 -2.89 0.96
CA ASP A 187 30.68 -3.67 -0.24
C ASP A 187 30.52 -5.18 0.01
N LEU A 188 30.98 -5.66 1.18
CA LEU A 188 30.78 -7.06 1.61
C LEU A 188 29.30 -7.40 1.72
N LEU A 189 28.51 -6.53 2.35
CA LEU A 189 27.07 -6.73 2.48
C LEU A 189 26.42 -6.80 1.10
N ASP A 190 26.82 -5.94 0.16
CA ASP A 190 26.26 -5.89 -1.18
C ASP A 190 26.58 -7.12 -2.02
N GLU A 191 27.72 -7.77 -1.77
CA GLU A 191 28.12 -9.07 -2.31
C GLU A 191 27.39 -10.25 -1.63
N GLY A 192 26.62 -9.99 -0.57
CA GLY A 192 25.80 -10.98 0.14
C GLY A 192 26.48 -11.59 1.37
N GLU A 193 27.65 -11.08 1.76
CA GLU A 193 28.35 -11.49 2.98
C GLU A 193 27.71 -10.88 4.24
N THR A 194 28.15 -11.36 5.39
CA THR A 194 27.73 -10.85 6.70
C THR A 194 28.89 -10.22 7.45
N TYR A 195 28.59 -9.27 8.33
CA TYR A 195 29.58 -8.59 9.15
C TYR A 195 29.18 -8.66 10.63
N ALA A 196 30.03 -9.24 11.48
CA ALA A 196 29.74 -9.37 12.91
C ALA A 196 30.17 -8.13 13.69
N LEU A 197 29.30 -7.66 14.59
CA LEU A 197 29.54 -6.53 15.48
C LEU A 197 29.04 -6.87 16.89
N GLY A 198 29.43 -6.03 17.86
CA GLY A 198 28.86 -6.02 19.19
C GLY A 198 28.59 -4.60 19.66
N GLY A 199 27.75 -4.44 20.67
CA GLY A 199 27.45 -3.14 21.25
C GLY A 199 26.38 -3.23 22.32
N ASP A 200 26.28 -2.19 23.15
CA ASP A 200 25.21 -2.07 24.13
C ASP A 200 23.85 -1.82 23.45
N ALA A 201 22.85 -2.59 23.89
CA ALA A 201 21.44 -2.48 23.51
C ALA A 201 20.61 -2.17 24.76
N ASN A 202 20.70 -0.93 25.26
CA ASN A 202 19.98 -0.44 26.42
C ASN A 202 20.34 -1.19 27.73
N GLY A 203 21.64 -1.31 28.00
CA GLY A 203 22.20 -1.95 29.20
C GLY A 203 22.48 -3.44 29.05
N GLU A 204 22.23 -4.02 27.87
CA GLU A 204 22.56 -5.40 27.53
C GLU A 204 23.57 -5.42 26.39
N PHE A 205 24.78 -5.93 26.62
CA PHE A 205 25.75 -6.09 25.54
C PHE A 205 25.37 -7.28 24.65
N ILE A 206 25.13 -7.01 23.38
CA ILE A 206 24.75 -8.03 22.39
C ILE A 206 25.83 -8.21 21.33
N THR A 207 25.89 -9.41 20.77
CA THR A 207 26.67 -9.70 19.55
C THR A 207 25.67 -10.00 18.43
N PHE A 208 25.86 -9.37 17.28
CA PHE A 208 24.91 -9.41 16.18
C PHE A 208 25.64 -9.46 14.83
N VAL A 209 24.91 -9.82 13.78
CA VAL A 209 25.40 -9.79 12.40
C VAL A 209 24.62 -8.76 11.60
N VAL A 210 25.33 -8.00 10.79
CA VAL A 210 24.76 -7.14 9.76
C VAL A 210 24.84 -7.89 8.44
N ARG A 211 23.75 -7.92 7.69
CA ARG A 211 23.69 -8.53 6.36
C ARG A 211 22.77 -7.76 5.44
N LYS A 212 22.88 -7.97 4.14
CA LYS A 212 21.87 -7.49 3.20
C LYS A 212 20.55 -8.16 3.50
N THR A 213 19.48 -7.37 3.59
CA THR A 213 18.14 -7.87 3.87
C THR A 213 17.81 -8.89 2.81
N LYS A 214 17.60 -10.13 3.26
CA LYS A 214 16.95 -11.11 2.41
C LYS A 214 15.54 -10.59 2.28
N LYS A 215 15.19 -9.96 1.15
CA LYS A 215 13.78 -9.70 0.82
C LYS A 215 13.07 -10.99 1.17
N GLN A 216 12.18 -10.94 2.16
CA GLN A 216 11.28 -12.05 2.37
C GLN A 216 10.63 -12.20 1.00
N ALA A 217 10.98 -13.29 0.30
CA ALA A 217 10.09 -13.77 -0.74
C ALA A 217 8.85 -14.07 0.07
N SER A 218 7.86 -13.15 0.02
CA SER A 218 6.69 -13.11 0.87
C SER A 218 6.37 -14.55 1.22
N ALA A 219 6.65 -14.95 2.48
CA ALA A 219 6.64 -16.37 2.87
C ALA A 219 5.40 -16.95 2.23
N PRO A 220 5.48 -17.97 1.35
CA PRO A 220 4.42 -18.27 0.40
C PRO A 220 3.14 -18.30 1.20
N GLN A 221 2.37 -17.20 1.13
CA GLN A 221 1.14 -17.08 1.88
C GLN A 221 0.39 -18.25 1.31
N ALA A 222 0.25 -19.33 2.08
CA ALA A 222 -0.12 -20.64 1.56
C ALA A 222 -1.22 -20.40 0.56
N SER A 223 -0.91 -20.49 -0.76
CA SER A 223 -1.57 -19.69 -1.80
C SER A 223 -3.02 -19.56 -1.40
N PRO A 224 -3.50 -18.40 -0.90
CA PRO A 224 -4.86 -18.35 -0.44
C PRO A 224 -5.66 -18.84 -1.63
N ALA A 225 -6.52 -19.85 -1.41
CA ALA A 225 -7.20 -20.53 -2.51
C ALA A 225 -7.93 -19.52 -3.43
N VAL A 226 -8.13 -18.30 -2.93
CA VAL A 226 -8.54 -17.10 -3.64
C VAL A 226 -7.41 -16.04 -3.61
N PRO A 227 -7.02 -15.47 -4.77
CA PRO A 227 -6.07 -14.36 -4.83
C PRO A 227 -6.50 -13.16 -3.97
N ALA A 228 -5.54 -12.48 -3.34
CA ALA A 228 -5.79 -11.21 -2.64
C ALA A 228 -6.38 -10.16 -3.60
N ARG A 229 -7.33 -9.37 -3.13
CA ARG A 229 -8.06 -8.35 -3.92
C ARG A 229 -8.04 -7.01 -3.20
N TYR A 230 -8.22 -5.93 -3.94
CA TYR A 230 -8.48 -4.61 -3.35
C TYR A 230 -9.95 -4.51 -3.02
N MET A 231 -10.30 -3.99 -1.86
CA MET A 231 -11.66 -3.85 -1.38
C MET A 231 -11.93 -2.39 -1.05
N LEU A 232 -13.10 -1.95 -1.44
CA LEU A 232 -13.74 -0.70 -1.05
C LEU A 232 -14.80 -1.08 -0.03
N ILE A 233 -14.70 -0.58 1.20
CA ILE A 233 -15.64 -0.87 2.29
C ILE A 233 -16.10 0.43 2.92
N ASP A 234 -17.38 0.55 3.24
CA ASP A 234 -17.86 1.68 4.03
C ASP A 234 -17.31 1.56 5.47
N ALA A 235 -16.72 2.64 5.98
CA ALA A 235 -16.12 2.67 7.32
C ALA A 235 -17.16 2.54 8.44
N ASN A 236 -18.41 2.91 8.18
CA ASN A 236 -19.52 2.85 9.11
C ASN A 236 -20.41 1.60 8.90
N ASP A 237 -20.38 1.00 7.71
CA ASP A 237 -21.13 -0.21 7.38
C ASP A 237 -20.25 -1.23 6.64
N SER A 238 -19.68 -2.18 7.39
CA SER A 238 -18.83 -3.23 6.82
C SER A 238 -19.55 -4.21 5.89
N SER A 239 -20.89 -4.18 5.83
CA SER A 239 -21.66 -4.99 4.89
C SER A 239 -21.68 -4.40 3.47
N GLU A 240 -21.46 -3.09 3.35
CA GLU A 240 -21.36 -2.39 2.07
C GLU A 240 -19.92 -2.43 1.55
N TRP A 241 -19.67 -3.33 0.61
CA TRP A 241 -18.34 -3.47 0.03
C TRP A 241 -18.33 -3.93 -1.43
N VAL A 242 -17.26 -3.57 -2.12
CA VAL A 242 -16.94 -4.06 -3.47
C VAL A 242 -15.46 -4.39 -3.52
N ALA A 243 -15.11 -5.53 -4.10
CA ALA A 243 -13.73 -5.91 -4.32
C ALA A 243 -13.36 -5.89 -5.81
N PHE A 244 -12.08 -5.73 -6.11
CA PHE A 244 -11.56 -5.81 -7.47
C PHE A 244 -10.12 -6.32 -7.53
N SER A 245 -9.76 -6.89 -8.67
CA SER A 245 -8.37 -7.03 -9.11
C SER A 245 -8.11 -6.11 -10.30
N TYR A 246 -6.85 -5.76 -10.55
CA TYR A 246 -6.45 -4.89 -11.65
C TYR A 246 -5.32 -5.51 -12.45
N ASP A 247 -5.47 -5.57 -13.77
CA ASP A 247 -4.44 -6.01 -14.70
C ASP A 247 -3.72 -4.78 -15.28
N THR A 248 -2.42 -4.63 -15.00
CA THR A 248 -1.62 -3.49 -15.48
C THR A 248 -1.36 -3.52 -16.98
N ALA A 249 -1.35 -4.70 -17.60
CA ALA A 249 -1.10 -4.84 -19.03
C ALA A 249 -2.32 -4.44 -19.86
N THR A 250 -3.53 -4.78 -19.39
CA THR A 250 -4.77 -4.49 -20.11
C THR A 250 -5.52 -3.25 -19.58
N GLY A 251 -5.18 -2.80 -18.37
CA GLY A 251 -5.88 -1.72 -17.67
C GLY A 251 -7.28 -2.11 -17.19
N ILE A 252 -7.58 -3.41 -17.11
CA ILE A 252 -8.90 -3.93 -16.77
C ILE A 252 -9.00 -4.17 -15.27
N PHE A 253 -10.07 -3.64 -14.67
CA PHE A 253 -10.56 -4.01 -13.37
C PHE A 253 -11.50 -5.21 -13.50
N THR A 254 -11.26 -6.24 -12.71
CA THR A 254 -12.22 -7.34 -12.52
C THR A 254 -12.93 -7.13 -11.19
N MET A 255 -14.25 -6.99 -11.21
CA MET A 255 -15.06 -6.60 -10.06
C MET A 255 -15.77 -7.80 -9.42
N TYR A 256 -15.82 -7.80 -8.09
CA TYR A 256 -16.43 -8.82 -7.23
C TYR A 256 -17.34 -8.14 -6.20
N ALA A 257 -18.44 -8.80 -5.83
CA ALA A 257 -19.44 -8.29 -4.89
C ALA A 257 -19.63 -9.27 -3.71
N ASP A 258 -20.60 -9.01 -2.84
CA ASP A 258 -20.89 -9.81 -1.65
C ASP A 258 -21.17 -11.32 -1.93
N SER A 259 -21.23 -12.11 -0.85
CA SER A 259 -21.49 -13.55 -0.93
C SER A 259 -22.87 -13.90 -1.48
N GLU A 260 -23.86 -12.99 -1.42
CA GLU A 260 -25.17 -13.18 -2.05
C GLU A 260 -25.09 -13.01 -3.58
N ASN A 261 -24.09 -12.25 -4.06
CA ASN A 261 -23.83 -11.98 -5.46
C ASN A 261 -22.59 -12.71 -6.03
N GLY A 262 -22.10 -13.74 -5.32
CA GLY A 262 -21.01 -14.59 -5.79
C GLY A 262 -19.62 -13.99 -5.54
N ALA A 263 -19.24 -13.82 -4.28
CA ALA A 263 -17.95 -13.26 -3.88
C ALA A 263 -16.71 -13.85 -4.56
N ASP A 264 -16.75 -15.07 -5.09
CA ASP A 264 -15.63 -15.68 -5.82
C ASP A 264 -15.69 -15.45 -7.34
N GLU A 265 -16.88 -15.17 -7.89
CA GLU A 265 -17.11 -14.96 -9.32
C GLU A 265 -17.09 -13.47 -9.66
N PRO A 266 -16.41 -13.08 -10.74
CA PRO A 266 -16.47 -11.70 -11.19
C PRO A 266 -17.89 -11.39 -11.69
N TYR A 267 -18.45 -10.25 -11.27
CA TYR A 267 -19.73 -9.79 -11.79
C TYR A 267 -19.57 -8.82 -12.97
N SER A 268 -18.39 -8.17 -13.09
CA SER A 268 -18.12 -7.19 -14.13
C SER A 268 -16.63 -7.01 -14.42
N TYR A 269 -16.29 -6.76 -15.68
CA TYR A 269 -15.00 -6.18 -16.10
C TYR A 269 -15.19 -4.71 -16.43
N ARG A 270 -14.24 -3.86 -16.04
CA ARG A 270 -14.32 -2.41 -16.25
C ARG A 270 -12.98 -1.82 -16.65
N ARG A 271 -12.98 -0.81 -17.51
CA ARG A 271 -11.76 -0.12 -17.94
C ARG A 271 -12.03 1.35 -18.18
N PHE A 272 -11.22 2.22 -17.58
CA PHE A 272 -11.28 3.66 -17.91
C PHE A 272 -10.66 3.89 -19.28
N LEU A 273 -11.39 4.61 -20.13
CA LEU A 273 -10.91 5.09 -21.42
C LEU A 273 -10.12 6.39 -21.23
N SER A 274 -9.27 6.72 -22.22
CA SER A 274 -8.44 7.92 -22.18
C SER A 274 -9.23 9.24 -22.11
N ASP A 275 -10.48 9.22 -22.58
CA ASP A 275 -11.40 10.37 -22.53
C ASP A 275 -12.21 10.46 -21.21
N GLY A 276 -11.90 9.61 -20.23
CA GLY A 276 -12.52 9.61 -18.91
C GLY A 276 -13.84 8.84 -18.83
N ARG A 277 -14.36 8.28 -19.93
CA ARG A 277 -15.49 7.34 -19.90
C ARG A 277 -15.05 5.98 -19.34
N LEU A 278 -16.02 5.16 -18.95
CA LEU A 278 -15.77 3.82 -18.41
C LEU A 278 -16.42 2.77 -19.30
N GLU A 279 -15.62 1.91 -19.91
CA GLU A 279 -16.10 0.72 -20.61
C GLU A 279 -16.39 -0.38 -19.60
N THR A 280 -17.56 -0.99 -19.68
CA THR A 280 -17.98 -2.06 -18.77
C THR A 280 -18.52 -3.25 -19.53
N LYS A 281 -18.18 -4.46 -19.06
CA LYS A 281 -18.78 -5.72 -19.44
C LYS A 281 -19.33 -6.38 -18.19
N GLN A 282 -20.64 -6.55 -18.11
CA GLN A 282 -21.27 -7.29 -17.02
C GLN A 282 -21.32 -8.78 -17.39
N LEU A 283 -21.09 -9.66 -16.42
CA LEU A 283 -21.05 -11.11 -16.66
C LEU A 283 -22.40 -11.78 -16.43
N ASN A 284 -23.17 -11.32 -15.44
CA ASN A 284 -24.49 -11.84 -15.09
C ASN A 284 -25.60 -10.78 -15.22
N GLY A 285 -25.65 -10.04 -16.34
CA GLY A 285 -26.66 -8.99 -16.56
C GLY A 285 -26.63 -8.38 -17.96
N THR A 286 -27.57 -7.47 -18.23
CA THR A 286 -27.77 -6.89 -19.58
C THR A 286 -27.04 -5.55 -19.80
N VAL A 287 -26.33 -5.02 -18.80
CA VAL A 287 -25.80 -3.64 -18.85
C VAL A 287 -24.29 -3.60 -19.10
N SER A 288 -23.88 -4.09 -20.28
CA SER A 288 -22.54 -3.84 -20.82
C SER A 288 -22.56 -2.61 -21.73
N GLY A 289 -21.53 -1.78 -21.70
CA GLY A 289 -21.47 -0.60 -22.56
C GLY A 289 -20.51 0.47 -22.08
N ILE A 290 -20.69 1.69 -22.59
CA ILE A 290 -19.90 2.86 -22.21
C ILE A 290 -20.68 3.71 -21.22
N PHE A 291 -20.15 3.82 -20.00
CA PHE A 291 -20.66 4.67 -18.96
C PHE A 291 -19.97 6.04 -19.03
N THR A 292 -20.77 7.10 -19.00
CA THR A 292 -20.29 8.49 -19.11
C THR A 292 -20.49 9.19 -17.77
N PRO A 293 -19.49 9.92 -17.24
CA PRO A 293 -19.65 10.70 -16.03
C PRO A 293 -20.61 11.87 -16.26
N ASN A 294 -21.54 12.10 -15.33
CA ASN A 294 -22.39 13.29 -15.32
C ASN A 294 -21.68 14.49 -14.64
N GLY A 295 -22.36 15.63 -14.50
CA GLY A 295 -21.81 16.82 -13.84
C GLY A 295 -21.49 16.63 -12.34
N SER A 296 -22.17 15.67 -11.69
CA SER A 296 -21.84 15.25 -10.33
C SER A 296 -20.65 14.29 -10.30
N GLY A 297 -20.29 13.70 -11.44
CA GLY A 297 -19.23 12.72 -11.72
C GLY A 297 -19.65 11.25 -11.60
N GLU A 298 -20.94 10.96 -11.40
CA GLU A 298 -21.46 9.59 -11.41
C GLU A 298 -21.44 9.02 -12.82
N TYR A 299 -21.15 7.73 -12.93
CA TYR A 299 -21.07 7.03 -14.21
C TYR A 299 -22.41 6.43 -14.59
N TRP A 300 -22.94 6.84 -15.75
CA TRP A 300 -24.25 6.41 -16.24
C TRP A 300 -24.19 5.79 -17.64
N ALA A 301 -24.98 4.73 -17.85
CA ALA A 301 -25.32 4.18 -19.17
C ALA A 301 -26.84 3.95 -19.23
N GLY A 302 -27.56 4.76 -20.00
CA GLY A 302 -29.02 4.75 -20.00
C GLY A 302 -29.57 5.10 -18.61
N SER A 303 -30.42 4.22 -18.05
CA SER A 303 -30.98 4.36 -16.70
C SER A 303 -30.17 3.67 -15.60
N THR A 304 -29.00 3.12 -15.92
CA THR A 304 -28.16 2.40 -14.96
C THR A 304 -27.00 3.27 -14.52
N ARG A 305 -26.78 3.36 -13.20
CA ARG A 305 -25.61 4.00 -12.59
C ARG A 305 -24.66 2.99 -11.98
N ILE A 306 -23.39 3.38 -11.86
CA ILE A 306 -22.44 2.72 -10.97
C ILE A 306 -22.32 3.58 -9.72
N TYR A 307 -22.39 2.94 -8.53
CA TYR A 307 -22.25 3.63 -7.26
C TYR A 307 -20.95 4.41 -7.20
N ARG A 308 -21.05 5.63 -6.66
CA ARG A 308 -20.00 6.62 -6.85
C ARG A 308 -18.68 6.22 -6.18
N TYR A 309 -18.77 5.65 -4.98
CA TYR A 309 -17.60 5.18 -4.24
C TYR A 309 -16.80 4.13 -4.99
N VAL A 310 -17.45 3.33 -5.86
CA VAL A 310 -16.77 2.33 -6.67
C VAL A 310 -15.87 2.99 -7.70
N THR A 311 -16.39 3.95 -8.46
CA THR A 311 -15.60 4.65 -9.48
C THR A 311 -14.56 5.58 -8.89
N ASP A 312 -14.85 6.24 -7.77
CA ASP A 312 -13.87 7.07 -7.05
C ASP A 312 -12.75 6.21 -6.47
N GLY A 313 -13.08 5.09 -5.85
CA GLY A 313 -12.12 4.11 -5.35
C GLY A 313 -11.23 3.53 -6.46
N MET A 314 -11.78 3.16 -7.62
CA MET A 314 -11.00 2.69 -8.77
C MET A 314 -10.05 3.78 -9.30
N ARG A 315 -10.49 5.05 -9.34
CA ARG A 315 -9.62 6.17 -9.78
C ARG A 315 -8.51 6.45 -8.77
N LEU A 316 -8.83 6.42 -7.49
CA LEU A 316 -7.87 6.58 -6.40
C LEU A 316 -6.82 5.47 -6.43
N PHE A 317 -7.26 4.23 -6.68
CA PHE A 317 -6.37 3.10 -6.90
C PHE A 317 -5.39 3.37 -8.06
N LEU A 318 -5.87 3.84 -9.21
CA LEU A 318 -5.00 4.19 -10.35
C LEU A 318 -3.99 5.28 -10.03
N GLN A 319 -4.28 6.20 -9.11
CA GLN A 319 -3.31 7.22 -8.68
C GLN A 319 -2.17 6.63 -7.86
N LYS A 320 -2.39 5.48 -7.20
CA LYS A 320 -1.41 4.82 -6.34
C LYS A 320 -0.54 3.79 -7.05
N VAL A 321 -0.99 3.28 -8.20
CA VAL A 321 -0.27 2.23 -8.96
C VAL A 321 0.35 2.74 -10.27
N ARG A 322 0.32 4.05 -10.50
CA ARG A 322 0.92 4.72 -11.67
C ARG A 322 2.20 5.43 -11.30
#